data_AF-A0A139R7S1-F1
#
_entry.id   AF-A0A139R7S1-F1
#
_cell.length_a   1.000
_cell.length_b   1.000
_cell.length_c   1.000
_cell.angle_alpha   90.00
_cell.angle_beta   90.00
_cell.angle_gamma   90.00
#
_symmetry.space_group_name_H-M   'P 1'
#
loop_
_entity.id
_entity.type
_entity.pdbx_description
1 polymer ?
#
loop_
_entity_poly.entity_id
_entity_poly.type
_entity_poly.pdbx_seq_one_letter_code
_entity_poly.pdbx_strand_id
1 'polypeptide(L)'
;MVKDVTLSELENIKPIYVPGKITLDFDGLDKAIALAVAQLEDKKIDELDYKEIKDQITRYKALDDGLDAERKKIAKNFKNPLDEFEKRLAKSRTPLGELLEKLRKIRDDIDENERLLRVDVVRATFEDKCMVAGIEKSTFADKYDEYSLKKHFKTGKYELKKTTLDEMDALVLSEFDALEEYKANKQAIQEQAQEYDLPADSYIRHLEDGKTLVDVFKMMKTDRDAEIARKEQKEIQEKAEAERLEEIAQLAKKNANTNIKAYDAETGEILEQGTITPESQNNVREVAKFEPSEPLTINLRLTLHGGKSQLNQLQEWLEDNFISFETLEG
;
A
#
# COMPACT_ATOMS: atom_id res chain seq x y z
N MET A 1 -30.26 -36.25 20.49
CA MET A 1 -28.85 -36.61 20.28
C MET A 1 -28.78 -38.11 20.05
N VAL A 2 -28.65 -38.53 18.79
CA VAL A 2 -28.37 -39.93 18.46
C VAL A 2 -26.91 -40.16 18.90
N LYS A 3 -26.66 -41.09 19.82
CA LYS A 3 -25.28 -41.53 20.09
C LYS A 3 -24.75 -42.07 18.77
N ASP A 4 -23.64 -41.52 18.29
CA ASP A 4 -23.04 -41.86 17.00
C ASP A 4 -22.45 -43.28 17.09
N VAL A 5 -23.30 -44.28 16.81
CA VAL A 5 -23.00 -45.71 17.03
C VAL A 5 -21.71 -46.13 16.29
N THR A 6 -21.42 -45.50 15.16
CA THR A 6 -20.24 -45.78 14.34
C THR A 6 -18.93 -45.27 14.93
N LEU A 7 -18.94 -44.17 15.70
CA LEU A 7 -17.73 -43.67 16.36
C LEU A 7 -17.30 -44.61 17.49
N SER A 8 -18.27 -45.11 18.26
CA SER A 8 -18.05 -46.09 19.33
C SER A 8 -17.51 -47.43 18.79
N GLU A 9 -17.86 -47.82 17.57
CA GLU A 9 -17.29 -49.01 16.92
C GLU A 9 -15.83 -48.79 16.51
N LEU A 10 -15.46 -47.60 16.01
CA LEU A 10 -14.09 -47.26 15.64
C LEU A 10 -13.14 -47.16 16.84
N GLU A 11 -13.61 -46.64 17.98
CA GLU A 11 -12.83 -46.52 19.23
C GLU A 11 -12.41 -47.88 19.81
N ASN A 12 -13.13 -48.96 19.46
CA ASN A 12 -12.88 -50.31 19.95
C ASN A 12 -11.99 -51.17 19.04
N ILE A 13 -11.68 -50.71 17.81
CA ILE A 13 -10.82 -51.42 16.87
C ILE A 13 -9.36 -51.10 17.17
N LYS A 14 -8.66 -52.01 17.86
CA LYS A 14 -7.23 -51.91 18.13
C LYS A 14 -6.44 -52.93 17.29
N PRO A 15 -5.24 -52.58 16.79
CA PRO A 15 -4.34 -53.56 16.21
C PRO A 15 -4.06 -54.68 17.22
N ILE A 16 -4.33 -55.92 16.84
CA ILE A 16 -4.03 -57.10 17.65
C ILE A 16 -2.71 -57.68 17.14
N TYR A 17 -1.71 -57.75 18.02
CA TYR A 17 -0.45 -58.41 17.72
C TYR A 17 -0.50 -59.85 18.23
N VAL A 18 -0.39 -60.82 17.32
CA VAL A 18 -0.22 -62.24 17.65
C VAL A 18 1.18 -62.65 17.23
N PRO A 19 2.13 -62.89 18.17
CA PRO A 19 3.45 -63.38 17.80
C PRO A 19 3.33 -64.81 17.24
N GLY A 20 3.79 -65.03 16.01
CA GLY A 20 3.80 -66.36 15.40
C GLY A 20 4.79 -67.29 16.13
N LYS A 21 4.34 -68.50 16.48
CA LYS A 21 5.18 -69.56 17.07
C LYS A 21 5.70 -70.47 15.97
N ILE A 22 7.02 -70.61 15.85
CA ILE A 22 7.65 -71.63 14.98
C ILE A 22 7.95 -72.85 15.86
N THR A 23 7.47 -74.02 15.47
CA THR A 23 7.71 -75.28 16.18
C THR A 23 8.34 -76.30 15.24
N LEU A 24 9.41 -76.94 15.70
CA LEU A 24 10.05 -78.09 15.08
C LEU A 24 10.28 -79.13 16.19
N ASP A 25 10.09 -80.41 15.89
CA ASP A 25 10.45 -81.49 16.81
C ASP A 25 11.98 -81.65 16.81
N PHE A 26 12.66 -80.81 17.59
CA PHE A 26 14.11 -80.79 17.68
C PHE A 26 14.64 -82.08 18.32
N ASP A 27 13.94 -82.65 19.30
CA ASP A 27 14.33 -83.93 19.92
C ASP A 27 14.28 -85.09 18.91
N GLY A 28 13.26 -85.12 18.06
CA GLY A 28 13.16 -86.07 16.95
C GLY A 28 14.24 -85.85 15.88
N LEU A 29 14.49 -84.59 15.51
CA LEU A 29 15.51 -84.21 14.53
C LEU A 29 16.92 -84.60 15.02
N ASP A 30 17.28 -84.25 16.26
CA ASP A 30 18.59 -84.50 16.84
C ASP A 30 18.87 -86.00 16.96
N LYS A 31 17.85 -86.79 17.34
CA LYS A 31 17.95 -88.26 17.35
C LYS A 31 18.19 -88.82 15.94
N ALA A 32 17.50 -88.30 14.93
CA ALA A 32 17.67 -88.75 13.54
C ALA A 32 19.06 -88.38 13.00
N ILE A 33 19.58 -87.18 13.32
CA ILE A 33 20.93 -86.76 12.96
C ILE A 33 21.97 -87.64 13.67
N ALA A 34 21.83 -87.87 14.98
CA ALA A 34 22.73 -88.71 15.75
C ALA A 34 22.79 -90.15 15.20
N LEU A 35 21.63 -90.71 14.79
CA LEU A 35 21.58 -92.01 14.12
C LEU A 35 22.28 -92.00 12.76
N ALA A 36 22.09 -90.97 11.94
CA ALA A 36 22.74 -90.83 10.64
C ALA A 36 24.26 -90.69 10.77
N VAL A 37 24.74 -89.94 11.77
CA VAL A 37 26.15 -89.79 12.12
C VAL A 37 26.74 -91.11 12.61
N ALA A 38 26.06 -91.82 13.51
CA ALA A 38 26.51 -93.12 14.03
C ALA A 38 26.53 -94.23 12.97
N GLN A 39 25.65 -94.17 11.96
CA GLN A 39 25.68 -95.09 10.81
C GLN A 39 26.92 -94.89 9.92
N LEU A 40 27.53 -93.71 9.98
CA LEU A 40 28.69 -93.30 9.18
C LEU A 40 29.91 -92.99 10.05
N GLU A 41 30.07 -93.65 11.20
CA GLU A 41 31.24 -93.47 12.07
C GLU A 41 32.52 -94.02 11.40
N ASP A 42 33.70 -93.48 11.77
CA ASP A 42 34.99 -93.57 11.03
C ASP A 42 35.39 -94.96 10.49
N LYS A 43 34.98 -96.05 11.14
CA LYS A 43 35.29 -97.43 10.69
C LYS A 43 34.46 -97.93 9.51
N LYS A 44 33.34 -97.26 9.16
CA LYS A 44 32.45 -97.65 8.04
C LYS A 44 32.52 -96.69 6.85
N ILE A 45 33.00 -95.47 7.03
CA ILE A 45 33.25 -94.54 5.91
C ILE A 45 34.34 -95.12 5.00
N ASP A 46 35.38 -95.72 5.59
CA ASP A 46 36.49 -96.36 4.86
C ASP A 46 36.05 -97.61 4.04
N GLU A 47 34.86 -98.15 4.30
CA GLU A 47 34.26 -99.29 3.59
C GLU A 47 33.39 -98.87 2.41
N LEU A 48 33.03 -97.58 2.29
CA LEU A 48 32.19 -97.06 1.22
C LEU A 48 33.00 -96.73 -0.03
N ASP A 49 32.45 -97.00 -1.21
CA ASP A 49 33.08 -96.60 -2.45
C ASP A 49 32.89 -95.10 -2.76
N TYR A 50 33.69 -94.57 -3.69
CA TYR A 50 33.65 -93.15 -4.05
C TYR A 50 32.26 -92.68 -4.53
N LYS A 51 31.50 -93.55 -5.19
CA LYS A 51 30.17 -93.22 -5.70
C LYS A 51 29.16 -93.15 -4.54
N GLU A 52 29.23 -94.10 -3.62
CA GLU A 52 28.38 -94.14 -2.42
C GLU A 52 28.64 -92.92 -1.53
N ILE A 53 29.91 -92.53 -1.34
CA ILE A 53 30.28 -91.32 -0.61
C ILE A 53 29.68 -90.08 -1.29
N LYS A 54 29.78 -89.97 -2.62
CA LYS A 54 29.22 -88.85 -3.38
C LYS A 54 27.69 -88.79 -3.28
N ASP A 55 27.02 -89.94 -3.32
CA ASP A 55 25.57 -90.04 -3.19
C ASP A 55 25.11 -89.64 -1.77
N GLN A 56 25.84 -90.04 -0.72
CA GLN A 56 25.58 -89.62 0.66
C GLN A 56 25.78 -88.11 0.86
N ILE A 57 26.89 -87.54 0.35
CA ILE A 57 27.14 -86.09 0.38
C ILE A 57 25.98 -85.34 -0.30
N THR A 58 25.57 -85.80 -1.48
CA THR A 58 24.48 -85.17 -2.24
C THR A 58 23.18 -85.20 -1.45
N ARG A 59 22.87 -86.33 -0.80
CA ARG A 59 21.64 -86.52 -0.02
C ARG A 59 21.59 -85.65 1.23
N TYR A 60 22.66 -85.63 2.04
CA TYR A 60 22.67 -84.83 3.28
C TYR A 60 22.74 -83.33 3.01
N LYS A 61 23.48 -82.93 1.96
CA LYS A 61 23.52 -81.54 1.54
C LYS A 61 22.16 -81.04 1.05
N ALA A 62 21.46 -81.84 0.24
CA ALA A 62 20.11 -81.48 -0.20
C ALA A 62 19.11 -81.34 0.97
N LEU A 63 19.28 -82.14 2.04
CA LEU A 63 18.48 -82.02 3.25
C LEU A 63 18.78 -80.72 4.03
N ASP A 64 20.05 -80.40 4.23
CA ASP A 64 20.48 -79.16 4.89
C ASP A 64 20.04 -77.90 4.12
N ASP A 65 20.27 -77.88 2.80
CA ASP A 65 19.84 -76.80 1.91
C ASP A 65 18.31 -76.63 1.94
N GLY A 66 17.56 -77.74 2.02
CA GLY A 66 16.10 -77.74 2.15
C GLY A 66 15.61 -77.12 3.47
N LEU A 67 16.26 -77.47 4.59
CA LEU A 67 15.93 -76.91 5.91
C LEU A 67 16.23 -75.40 5.99
N ASP A 68 17.36 -74.95 5.44
CA ASP A 68 17.69 -73.51 5.39
C ASP A 68 16.80 -72.74 4.41
N ALA A 69 16.38 -73.36 3.29
CA ALA A 69 15.41 -72.77 2.38
C ALA A 69 14.04 -72.57 3.03
N GLU A 70 13.53 -73.55 3.78
CA GLU A 70 12.27 -73.41 4.54
C GLU A 70 12.40 -72.37 5.67
N ARG A 71 13.52 -72.34 6.41
CA ARG A 71 13.83 -71.26 7.37
C ARG A 71 13.76 -69.88 6.70
N LYS A 72 14.36 -69.72 5.51
CA LYS A 72 14.36 -68.46 4.75
C LYS A 72 12.96 -68.08 4.25
N LYS A 73 12.14 -69.05 3.81
CA LYS A 73 10.73 -68.81 3.43
C LYS A 73 9.91 -68.34 4.63
N ILE A 74 10.05 -69.02 5.77
CA ILE A 74 9.41 -68.64 7.03
C ILE A 74 9.86 -67.22 7.42
N ALA A 75 11.17 -66.92 7.40
CA ALA A 75 11.69 -65.60 7.73
C ALA A 75 11.13 -64.45 6.86
N LYS A 76 10.88 -64.69 5.56
CA LYS A 76 10.21 -63.71 4.68
C LYS A 76 8.75 -63.48 5.08
N ASN A 77 8.02 -64.55 5.37
CA ASN A 77 6.62 -64.48 5.82
C ASN A 77 6.45 -63.87 7.21
N PHE A 78 7.49 -63.84 8.04
CA PHE A 78 7.50 -63.14 9.34
C PHE A 78 7.88 -61.66 9.24
N LYS A 79 8.64 -61.24 8.21
CA LYS A 79 9.02 -59.83 7.98
C LYS A 79 7.95 -59.04 7.21
N ASN A 80 7.29 -59.66 6.24
CA ASN A 80 6.28 -59.03 5.38
C ASN A 80 4.93 -58.62 6.04
N PRO A 81 4.45 -59.24 7.14
CA PRO A 81 3.13 -58.92 7.70
C PRO A 81 3.01 -57.50 8.23
N LEU A 82 4.11 -56.93 8.74
CA LEU A 82 4.12 -55.53 9.20
C LEU A 82 3.97 -54.57 8.02
N ASP A 83 4.75 -54.76 6.95
CA ASP A 83 4.66 -53.93 5.75
C ASP A 83 3.27 -54.01 5.09
N GLU A 84 2.66 -55.20 5.07
CA GLU A 84 1.31 -55.39 4.54
C GLU A 84 0.24 -54.75 5.45
N PHE A 85 0.38 -54.90 6.77
CA PHE A 85 -0.47 -54.23 7.76
C PHE A 85 -0.36 -52.71 7.63
N GLU A 86 0.84 -52.14 7.56
CA GLU A 86 1.06 -50.71 7.40
C GLU A 86 0.45 -50.17 6.11
N LYS A 87 0.64 -50.87 4.98
CA LYS A 87 0.00 -50.51 3.70
C LYS A 87 -1.52 -50.56 3.77
N ARG A 88 -2.10 -51.61 4.37
CA ARG A 88 -3.55 -51.74 4.54
C ARG A 88 -4.09 -50.68 5.49
N LEU A 89 -3.41 -50.43 6.60
CA LEU A 89 -3.77 -49.40 7.58
C LEU A 89 -3.70 -48.01 6.97
N ALA A 90 -2.65 -47.69 6.22
CA ALA A 90 -2.51 -46.42 5.51
C ALA A 90 -3.70 -46.21 4.55
N LYS A 91 -4.02 -47.21 3.73
CA LYS A 91 -5.19 -47.17 2.83
C LYS A 91 -6.51 -46.99 3.59
N SER A 92 -6.70 -47.70 4.69
CA SER A 92 -7.91 -47.59 5.52
C SER A 92 -8.01 -46.25 6.27
N ARG A 93 -6.89 -45.56 6.52
CA ARG A 93 -6.85 -44.23 7.15
C ARG A 93 -7.07 -43.08 6.17
N THR A 94 -6.91 -43.30 4.85
CA THR A 94 -7.10 -42.24 3.84
C THR A 94 -8.48 -41.57 3.93
N PRO A 95 -9.62 -42.30 3.98
CA PRO A 95 -10.94 -41.65 4.08
C PRO A 95 -11.13 -40.87 5.38
N LEU A 96 -10.49 -41.29 6.47
CA LEU A 96 -10.50 -40.56 7.74
C LEU A 96 -9.73 -39.25 7.63
N GLY A 97 -8.59 -39.24 6.93
CA GLY A 97 -7.84 -38.03 6.60
C GLY A 97 -8.68 -37.03 5.80
N GLU A 98 -9.33 -37.49 4.73
CA GLU A 98 -10.22 -36.67 3.90
C GLU A 98 -11.41 -36.10 4.69
N LEU A 99 -12.00 -36.89 5.60
CA LEU A 99 -13.06 -36.42 6.49
C LEU A 99 -12.56 -35.30 7.43
N LEU A 100 -11.38 -35.47 8.02
CA LEU A 100 -10.78 -34.46 8.91
C LEU A 100 -10.50 -33.15 8.17
N GLU A 101 -10.04 -33.21 6.92
CA GLU A 101 -9.85 -32.02 6.09
C GLU A 101 -11.18 -31.30 5.80
N LYS A 102 -12.23 -32.05 5.44
CA LYS A 102 -13.57 -31.49 5.23
C LYS A 102 -14.13 -30.82 6.50
N LEU A 103 -13.98 -31.48 7.66
CA LEU A 103 -14.43 -30.93 8.94
C LEU A 103 -13.67 -29.66 9.34
N ARG A 104 -12.35 -29.62 9.10
CA ARG A 104 -11.54 -28.41 9.32
C ARG A 104 -12.00 -27.27 8.44
N LYS A 105 -12.24 -27.53 7.16
CA LYS A 105 -12.75 -26.52 6.23
C LYS A 105 -14.10 -25.97 6.68
N ILE A 106 -15.05 -26.83 7.02
CA ILE A 106 -16.37 -26.40 7.50
C ILE A 106 -16.26 -25.57 8.78
N ARG A 107 -15.40 -25.98 9.73
CA ARG A 107 -15.13 -25.19 10.93
C ARG A 107 -14.59 -23.80 10.57
N ASP A 108 -13.60 -23.73 9.70
CA ASP A 108 -12.97 -22.46 9.30
C ASP A 108 -13.98 -21.55 8.57
N ASP A 109 -14.83 -22.11 7.72
CA ASP A 109 -15.93 -21.40 7.05
C ASP A 109 -16.95 -20.84 8.06
N ILE A 110 -17.29 -21.62 9.11
CA ILE A 110 -18.18 -21.19 10.20
C ILE A 110 -17.52 -20.05 10.99
N ASP A 111 -16.26 -20.22 11.41
CA ASP A 111 -15.52 -19.25 12.21
C ASP A 111 -15.38 -17.90 11.46
N GLU A 112 -15.14 -17.95 10.15
CA GLU A 112 -15.06 -16.75 9.31
C GLU A 112 -16.44 -16.10 9.12
N ASN A 113 -17.50 -16.89 8.88
CA ASN A 113 -18.86 -16.35 8.81
C ASN A 113 -19.26 -15.67 10.13
N GLU A 114 -18.94 -16.26 11.29
CA GLU A 114 -19.16 -15.62 12.58
C GLU A 114 -18.36 -14.31 12.72
N ARG A 115 -17.14 -14.26 12.16
CA ARG A 115 -16.33 -13.04 12.15
C ARG A 115 -16.97 -11.95 11.30
N LEU A 116 -17.43 -12.28 10.09
CA LEU A 116 -18.11 -11.34 9.19
C LEU A 116 -19.38 -10.77 9.82
N LEU A 117 -20.19 -11.60 10.48
CA LEU A 117 -21.37 -11.12 11.22
C LEU A 117 -21.00 -10.13 12.34
N ARG A 118 -19.88 -10.35 13.06
CA ARG A 118 -19.40 -9.38 14.06
C ARG A 118 -18.92 -8.09 13.42
N VAL A 119 -18.19 -8.18 12.31
CA VAL A 119 -17.75 -7.00 11.54
C VAL A 119 -18.95 -6.18 11.06
N ASP A 120 -19.97 -6.84 10.53
CA ASP A 120 -21.19 -6.17 10.06
C ASP A 120 -21.91 -5.42 11.18
N VAL A 121 -22.00 -6.01 12.38
CA VAL A 121 -22.58 -5.34 13.57
C VAL A 121 -21.76 -4.12 13.98
N VAL A 122 -20.42 -4.24 14.01
CA VAL A 122 -19.52 -3.14 14.35
C VAL A 122 -19.63 -2.02 13.32
N ARG A 123 -19.58 -2.35 12.02
CA ARG A 123 -19.79 -1.40 10.93
C ARG A 123 -21.10 -0.66 11.09
N ALA A 124 -22.22 -1.39 11.18
CA ALA A 124 -23.54 -0.78 11.30
C ALA A 124 -23.64 0.14 12.54
N THR A 125 -23.02 -0.24 13.65
CA THR A 125 -23.00 0.55 14.87
C THR A 125 -22.18 1.84 14.71
N PHE A 126 -20.99 1.78 14.10
CA PHE A 126 -20.21 2.99 13.82
C PHE A 126 -20.91 3.88 12.80
N GLU A 127 -21.41 3.33 11.69
CA GLU A 127 -22.08 4.09 10.65
C GLU A 127 -23.33 4.83 11.16
N ASP A 128 -24.12 4.20 12.04
CA ASP A 128 -25.28 4.81 12.68
C ASP A 128 -24.86 5.98 13.59
N LYS A 129 -23.85 5.77 14.44
CA LYS A 129 -23.31 6.82 15.30
C LYS A 129 -22.72 8.00 14.51
N CYS A 130 -21.95 7.72 13.46
CA CYS A 130 -21.42 8.73 12.53
C CYS A 130 -22.55 9.51 11.86
N MET A 131 -23.61 8.82 11.39
CA MET A 131 -24.75 9.46 10.76
C MET A 131 -25.47 10.43 11.72
N VAL A 132 -25.65 10.03 12.98
CA VAL A 132 -26.23 10.90 14.02
C VAL A 132 -25.34 12.11 14.30
N ALA A 133 -24.02 11.93 14.30
CA ALA A 133 -23.05 13.01 14.51
C ALA A 133 -22.77 13.86 13.26
N GLY A 134 -23.31 13.53 12.08
CA GLY A 134 -22.98 14.21 10.83
C GLY A 134 -21.54 13.98 10.34
N ILE A 135 -20.92 12.88 10.76
CA ILE A 135 -19.57 12.44 10.37
C ILE A 135 -19.69 11.46 9.20
N GLU A 136 -18.66 11.38 8.36
CA GLU A 136 -18.59 10.41 7.28
C GLU A 136 -18.68 8.97 7.82
N LYS A 137 -19.51 8.12 7.18
CA LYS A 137 -19.79 6.76 7.64
C LYS A 137 -18.55 5.87 7.73
N SER A 138 -17.58 6.11 6.84
CA SER A 138 -16.34 5.35 6.73
C SER A 138 -15.22 5.86 7.64
N THR A 139 -15.43 6.92 8.43
CA THR A 139 -14.37 7.52 9.27
C THR A 139 -13.70 6.50 10.19
N PHE A 140 -14.43 5.50 10.69
CA PHE A 140 -13.89 4.45 11.58
C PHE A 140 -13.73 3.09 10.91
N ALA A 141 -13.64 3.02 9.58
CA ALA A 141 -13.54 1.76 8.85
C ALA A 141 -12.30 0.92 9.22
N ASP A 142 -11.20 1.59 9.58
CA ASP A 142 -9.96 0.98 10.07
C ASP A 142 -10.14 0.26 11.42
N LYS A 143 -11.17 0.63 12.20
CA LYS A 143 -11.46 0.05 13.52
C LYS A 143 -12.38 -1.17 13.48
N TYR A 144 -12.99 -1.49 12.35
CA TYR A 144 -14.02 -2.54 12.29
C TYR A 144 -13.48 -3.91 12.72
N ASP A 145 -12.29 -4.28 12.25
CA ASP A 145 -11.69 -5.56 12.61
C ASP A 145 -11.30 -5.62 14.10
N GLU A 146 -10.76 -4.52 14.66
CA GLU A 146 -10.38 -4.43 16.07
C GLU A 146 -11.60 -4.65 16.99
N TYR A 147 -12.69 -3.96 16.69
CA TYR A 147 -13.92 -4.05 17.48
C TYR A 147 -14.75 -5.32 17.19
N SER A 148 -14.44 -6.06 16.12
CA SER A 148 -15.08 -7.34 15.78
C SER A 148 -14.63 -8.52 16.66
N LEU A 149 -13.63 -8.32 17.52
CA LEU A 149 -13.10 -9.36 18.39
C LEU A 149 -14.16 -9.82 19.41
N LYS A 150 -14.20 -11.14 19.70
CA LYS A 150 -15.18 -11.75 20.64
C LYS A 150 -15.23 -11.06 22.01
N LYS A 151 -14.14 -10.42 22.46
CA LYS A 151 -14.07 -9.67 23.73
C LYS A 151 -15.03 -8.47 23.81
N HIS A 152 -15.41 -7.90 22.67
CA HIS A 152 -16.31 -6.73 22.55
C HIS A 152 -17.81 -7.10 22.56
N PHE A 153 -18.12 -8.39 22.38
CA PHE A 153 -19.49 -8.90 22.29
C PHE A 153 -19.93 -9.58 23.58
N LYS A 154 -21.24 -9.57 23.82
CA LYS A 154 -21.85 -10.40 24.86
C LYS A 154 -21.70 -11.88 24.49
N THR A 155 -21.42 -12.73 25.48
CA THR A 155 -21.21 -14.16 25.26
C THR A 155 -22.39 -14.80 24.52
N GLY A 156 -22.12 -15.43 23.37
CA GLY A 156 -23.12 -16.13 22.57
C GLY A 156 -24.10 -15.24 21.82
N LYS A 157 -23.86 -13.93 21.73
CA LYS A 157 -24.74 -12.99 21.01
C LYS A 157 -23.94 -12.05 20.11
N TYR A 158 -24.56 -11.64 19.01
CA TYR A 158 -24.07 -10.57 18.13
C TYR A 158 -24.49 -9.18 18.63
N GLU A 159 -24.33 -8.95 19.93
CA GLU A 159 -24.61 -7.68 20.59
C GLU A 159 -23.35 -7.17 21.27
N LEU A 160 -22.98 -5.92 21.00
CA LEU A 160 -21.84 -5.27 21.63
C LEU A 160 -22.08 -5.08 23.14
N LYS A 161 -21.00 -5.14 23.92
CA LYS A 161 -21.00 -4.80 25.34
C LYS A 161 -21.23 -3.31 25.51
N LYS A 162 -21.83 -2.93 26.64
CA LYS A 162 -22.01 -1.52 27.00
C LYS A 162 -20.68 -0.77 27.03
N THR A 163 -19.64 -1.33 27.65
CA THR A 163 -18.30 -0.72 27.69
C THR A 163 -17.74 -0.42 26.30
N THR A 164 -17.99 -1.30 25.33
CA THR A 164 -17.57 -1.10 23.95
C THR A 164 -18.40 -0.03 23.25
N LEU A 165 -19.71 0.02 23.49
CA LEU A 165 -20.54 1.11 22.98
C LEU A 165 -20.09 2.46 23.53
N ASP A 166 -19.80 2.54 24.82
CA ASP A 166 -19.30 3.76 25.48
C ASP A 166 -17.93 4.20 24.88
N GLU A 167 -17.04 3.26 24.58
CA GLU A 167 -15.77 3.54 23.86
C GLU A 167 -16.01 4.07 22.45
N MET A 168 -16.93 3.46 21.69
CA MET A 168 -17.29 3.93 20.35
C MET A 168 -17.91 5.33 20.39
N ASP A 169 -18.75 5.61 21.39
CA ASP A 169 -19.34 6.94 21.60
C ASP A 169 -18.27 7.99 21.90
N ALA A 170 -17.27 7.66 22.72
CA ALA A 170 -16.14 8.55 22.99
C ALA A 170 -15.31 8.85 21.73
N LEU A 171 -15.08 7.86 20.87
CA LEU A 171 -14.38 8.04 19.60
C LEU A 171 -15.16 8.95 18.64
N VAL A 172 -16.46 8.71 18.48
CA VAL A 172 -17.33 9.50 17.61
C VAL A 172 -17.42 10.94 18.12
N LEU A 173 -17.51 11.14 19.43
CA LEU A 173 -17.53 12.48 20.04
C LEU A 173 -16.21 13.23 19.80
N SER A 174 -15.07 12.56 19.97
CA SER A 174 -13.76 13.18 19.71
C SER A 174 -13.61 13.62 18.25
N GLU A 175 -14.11 12.81 17.31
CA GLU A 175 -14.06 13.14 15.89
C GLU A 175 -15.05 14.27 15.55
N PHE A 176 -16.22 14.28 16.18
CA PHE A 176 -17.19 15.37 16.06
C PHE A 176 -16.58 16.70 16.51
N ASP A 177 -15.95 16.73 17.69
CA ASP A 177 -15.30 17.93 18.22
C ASP A 177 -14.19 18.44 17.29
N ALA A 178 -13.37 17.53 16.74
CA ALA A 178 -12.35 17.88 15.76
C ALA A 178 -12.94 18.46 14.47
N LEU A 179 -14.05 17.90 13.97
CA LEU A 179 -14.74 18.40 12.78
C LEU A 179 -15.36 19.78 13.02
N GLU A 180 -15.96 20.02 14.19
CA GLU A 180 -16.52 21.32 14.55
C GLU A 180 -15.43 22.38 14.74
N GLU A 181 -14.30 22.03 15.38
CA GLU A 181 -13.13 22.91 15.47
C GLU A 181 -12.61 23.26 14.06
N TYR A 182 -12.53 22.27 13.18
CA TYR A 182 -12.10 22.48 11.80
C TYR A 182 -13.03 23.40 11.00
N LYS A 183 -14.36 23.26 11.17
CA LYS A 183 -15.35 24.19 10.59
C LYS A 183 -15.20 25.60 11.15
N ALA A 184 -15.03 25.73 12.47
CA ALA A 184 -14.81 27.02 13.13
C ALA A 184 -13.53 27.69 12.63
N ASN A 185 -12.45 26.93 12.42
CA ASN A 185 -11.21 27.43 11.85
C ASN A 185 -11.39 27.94 10.41
N LYS A 186 -12.16 27.24 9.57
CA LYS A 186 -12.51 27.73 8.22
C LYS A 186 -13.31 29.02 8.27
N GLN A 187 -14.30 29.09 9.16
CA GLN A 187 -15.09 30.30 9.34
C GLN A 187 -14.22 31.48 9.81
N ALA A 188 -13.33 31.26 10.77
CA ALA A 188 -12.41 32.30 11.25
C ALA A 188 -11.49 32.83 10.13
N ILE A 189 -11.02 31.95 9.23
CA ILE A 189 -10.28 32.36 8.02
C ILE A 189 -11.16 33.19 7.09
N GLN A 190 -12.42 32.80 6.85
CA GLN A 190 -13.33 33.57 6.00
C GLN A 190 -13.59 34.98 6.56
N GLU A 191 -13.88 35.08 7.85
CA GLU A 191 -14.11 36.35 8.54
C GLU A 191 -12.86 37.25 8.49
N GLN A 192 -11.68 36.70 8.77
CA GLN A 192 -10.42 37.45 8.73
C GLN A 192 -10.04 37.89 7.31
N ALA A 193 -10.35 37.06 6.30
CA ALA A 193 -10.07 37.37 4.89
C ALA A 193 -10.97 38.52 4.43
N GLN A 194 -12.24 38.49 4.83
CA GLN A 194 -13.18 39.58 4.59
C GLN A 194 -12.74 40.88 5.26
N GLU A 195 -12.23 40.84 6.50
CA GLU A 195 -11.70 42.04 7.18
C GLU A 195 -10.49 42.65 6.45
N TYR A 196 -9.67 41.82 5.80
CA TYR A 196 -8.49 42.27 5.08
C TYR A 196 -8.74 42.57 3.58
N ASP A 197 -9.98 42.45 3.11
CA ASP A 197 -10.33 42.51 1.68
C ASP A 197 -9.51 41.52 0.82
N LEU A 198 -9.23 40.33 1.37
CA LEU A 198 -8.47 39.26 0.72
C LEU A 198 -9.37 38.07 0.34
N PRO A 199 -9.03 37.30 -0.71
CA PRO A 199 -9.77 36.08 -1.07
C PRO A 199 -9.47 34.93 -0.09
N ALA A 200 -10.52 34.34 0.49
CA ALA A 200 -10.38 33.31 1.54
C ALA A 200 -9.91 31.93 1.03
N ASP A 201 -10.25 31.55 -0.21
CA ASP A 201 -10.11 30.17 -0.70
C ASP A 201 -8.67 29.63 -0.61
N SER A 202 -7.68 30.46 -0.92
CA SER A 202 -6.26 30.09 -0.85
C SER A 202 -5.83 29.73 0.58
N TYR A 203 -6.31 30.51 1.55
CA TYR A 203 -6.00 30.32 2.96
C TYR A 203 -6.72 29.11 3.56
N ILE A 204 -7.97 28.86 3.15
CA ILE A 204 -8.71 27.65 3.52
C ILE A 204 -7.98 26.41 3.01
N ARG A 205 -7.47 26.45 1.78
CA ARG A 205 -6.69 25.34 1.20
C ARG A 205 -5.43 25.06 2.00
N HIS A 206 -4.77 26.09 2.53
CA HIS A 206 -3.63 25.90 3.42
C HIS A 206 -4.00 25.21 4.75
N LEU A 207 -5.19 25.48 5.29
CA LEU A 207 -5.71 24.76 6.45
C LEU A 207 -6.03 23.30 6.08
N GLU A 208 -6.60 23.05 4.89
CA GLU A 208 -6.83 21.70 4.34
C GLU A 208 -5.52 20.91 4.13
N ASP A 209 -4.45 21.58 3.72
CA ASP A 209 -3.11 21.00 3.56
C ASP A 209 -2.39 20.77 4.91
N GLY A 210 -3.05 21.06 6.04
CA GLY A 210 -2.55 20.77 7.38
C GLY A 210 -1.77 21.90 8.07
N LYS A 211 -1.78 23.13 7.52
CA LYS A 211 -1.23 24.29 8.26
C LYS A 211 -2.14 24.64 9.43
N THR A 212 -1.55 25.13 10.52
CA THR A 212 -2.34 25.61 11.68
C THR A 212 -3.06 26.91 11.35
N LEU A 213 -4.20 27.18 12.03
CA LEU A 213 -4.91 28.44 11.90
C LEU A 213 -3.99 29.66 12.12
N VAL A 214 -3.07 29.55 13.08
CA VAL A 214 -2.11 30.60 13.41
C VAL A 214 -1.15 30.88 12.25
N ASP A 215 -0.67 29.84 11.57
CA ASP A 215 0.23 30.00 10.42
C ASP A 215 -0.51 30.59 9.22
N VAL A 216 -1.77 30.21 9.02
CA VAL A 216 -2.63 30.81 7.99
C VAL A 216 -2.85 32.30 8.28
N PHE A 217 -3.17 32.68 9.51
CA PHE A 217 -3.34 34.09 9.89
C PHE A 217 -2.07 34.93 9.72
N LYS A 218 -0.88 34.35 9.95
CA LYS A 218 0.38 35.03 9.64
C LYS A 218 0.52 35.32 8.14
N MET A 219 0.18 34.36 7.28
CA MET A 219 0.23 34.54 5.83
C MET A 219 -0.72 35.66 5.38
N MET A 220 -1.96 35.63 5.88
CA MET A 220 -2.97 36.66 5.58
C MET A 220 -2.50 38.06 6.00
N LYS A 221 -1.85 38.16 7.17
CA LYS A 221 -1.29 39.44 7.63
C LYS A 221 -0.18 39.95 6.71
N THR A 222 0.73 39.07 6.29
CA THR A 222 1.81 39.44 5.37
C THR A 222 1.25 39.92 4.03
N ASP A 223 0.26 39.23 3.48
CA ASP A 223 -0.34 39.59 2.19
C ASP A 223 -1.11 40.92 2.29
N ARG A 224 -1.82 41.14 3.39
CA ARG A 224 -2.48 42.44 3.68
C ARG A 224 -1.46 43.58 3.71
N ASP A 225 -0.37 43.42 4.47
CA ASP A 225 0.65 44.46 4.60
C ASP A 225 1.32 44.77 3.25
N ALA A 226 1.53 43.74 2.43
CA ALA A 226 2.04 43.89 1.07
C ALA A 226 1.04 44.62 0.13
N GLU A 227 -0.26 44.34 0.25
CA GLU A 227 -1.28 44.98 -0.57
C GLU A 227 -1.48 46.46 -0.18
N ILE A 228 -1.41 46.78 1.11
CA ILE A 228 -1.41 48.17 1.59
C ILE A 228 -0.19 48.92 1.00
N ALA A 229 1.01 48.36 1.12
CA ALA A 229 2.21 48.99 0.58
C ALA A 229 2.14 49.21 -0.95
N ARG A 230 1.56 48.26 -1.69
CA ARG A 230 1.33 48.39 -3.15
C ARG A 230 0.33 49.49 -3.49
N LYS A 231 -0.77 49.61 -2.74
CA LYS A 231 -1.76 50.68 -2.94
C LYS A 231 -1.13 52.04 -2.65
N GLU A 232 -0.42 52.19 -1.53
CA GLU A 232 0.29 53.42 -1.19
C GLU A 232 1.31 53.81 -2.27
N GLN A 233 2.08 52.84 -2.78
CA GLN A 233 3.06 53.10 -3.85
C GLN A 233 2.39 53.54 -5.17
N LYS A 234 1.26 52.94 -5.54
CA LYS A 234 0.48 53.36 -6.71
C LYS A 234 -0.08 54.77 -6.55
N GLU A 235 -0.64 55.11 -5.38
CA GLU A 235 -1.16 56.45 -5.13
C GLU A 235 -0.05 57.52 -5.20
N ILE A 236 1.16 57.21 -4.71
CA ILE A 236 2.31 58.10 -4.83
C ILE A 236 2.73 58.28 -6.30
N GLN A 237 2.77 57.20 -7.07
CA GLN A 237 3.09 57.25 -8.51
C GLN A 237 2.04 58.04 -9.30
N GLU A 238 0.76 57.80 -9.07
CA GLU A 238 -0.33 58.50 -9.75
C GLU A 238 -0.32 60.00 -9.43
N LYS A 239 -0.05 60.40 -8.18
CA LYS A 239 0.10 61.82 -7.81
C LYS A 239 1.30 62.46 -8.50
N ALA A 240 2.45 61.78 -8.52
CA ALA A 240 3.65 62.29 -9.18
C ALA A 240 3.46 62.41 -10.70
N GLU A 241 2.77 61.45 -11.34
CA GLU A 241 2.43 61.51 -12.76
C GLU A 241 1.44 62.65 -13.05
N ALA A 242 0.42 62.82 -12.22
CA ALA A 242 -0.55 63.92 -12.35
C ALA A 242 0.14 65.28 -12.24
N GLU A 243 1.03 65.49 -11.26
CA GLU A 243 1.81 66.72 -11.12
C GLU A 243 2.69 66.98 -12.35
N ARG A 244 3.39 65.95 -12.86
CA ARG A 244 4.19 66.07 -14.10
C ARG A 244 3.33 66.43 -15.31
N LEU A 245 2.15 65.83 -15.45
CA LEU A 245 1.21 66.13 -16.52
C LEU A 245 0.70 67.58 -16.44
N GLU A 246 0.42 68.09 -15.23
CA GLU A 246 0.04 69.49 -15.03
C GLU A 246 1.18 70.47 -15.36
N GLU A 247 2.42 70.16 -14.99
CA GLU A 247 3.60 70.97 -15.35
C GLU A 247 3.81 71.03 -16.88
N ILE A 248 3.68 69.90 -17.58
CA ILE A 248 3.75 69.85 -19.04
C ILE A 248 2.62 70.68 -19.66
N ALA A 249 1.41 70.58 -19.14
CA ALA A 249 0.28 71.39 -19.62
C ALA A 249 0.48 72.89 -19.39
N GLN A 250 1.09 73.29 -18.26
CA GLN A 250 1.44 74.69 -18.01
C GLN A 250 2.56 75.18 -18.92
N LEU A 251 3.59 74.38 -19.16
CA LEU A 251 4.67 74.67 -20.12
C LEU A 251 4.12 74.82 -21.54
N ALA A 252 3.22 73.94 -21.97
CA ALA A 252 2.55 74.04 -23.27
C ALA A 252 1.73 75.32 -23.41
N LYS A 253 0.99 75.73 -22.37
CA LYS A 253 0.26 77.02 -22.34
C LYS A 253 1.19 78.23 -22.37
N LYS A 254 2.32 78.18 -21.65
CA LYS A 254 3.35 79.24 -21.69
C LYS A 254 4.01 79.35 -23.07
N ASN A 255 4.34 78.22 -23.69
CA ASN A 255 4.91 78.17 -25.05
C ASN A 255 3.91 78.63 -26.13
N ALA A 256 2.61 78.36 -25.97
CA ALA A 256 1.59 78.90 -26.86
C ALA A 256 1.46 80.43 -26.74
N ASN A 257 1.72 81.00 -25.56
CA ASN A 257 1.66 82.45 -25.32
C ASN A 257 2.97 83.19 -25.66
N THR A 258 4.12 82.51 -25.76
CA THR A 258 5.39 83.13 -26.19
C THR A 258 5.57 83.17 -27.71
N ASN A 259 4.72 82.49 -28.48
CA ASN A 259 4.72 82.53 -29.96
C ASN A 259 3.77 83.60 -30.54
N ILE A 260 3.68 84.77 -29.89
CA ILE A 260 3.05 85.97 -30.47
C ILE A 260 4.12 87.06 -30.58
N LYS A 261 4.62 87.24 -31.80
CA LYS A 261 5.16 88.44 -32.49
C LYS A 261 6.03 87.95 -33.65
N ALA A 262 5.92 88.39 -34.90
CA ALA A 262 5.15 89.45 -35.52
C ALA A 262 5.05 89.11 -37.03
N TYR A 263 3.97 89.50 -37.72
CA TYR A 263 4.06 89.70 -39.16
C TYR A 263 3.20 90.89 -39.60
N ASP A 264 3.85 91.74 -40.38
CA ASP A 264 3.44 93.04 -40.90
C ASP A 264 2.48 92.87 -42.09
N ALA A 265 1.55 93.82 -42.28
CA ALA A 265 0.36 93.67 -43.10
C ALA A 265 0.50 94.13 -44.57
N GLU A 266 1.71 94.41 -45.09
CA GLU A 266 1.81 95.09 -46.40
C GLU A 266 2.80 94.50 -47.45
N THR A 267 3.70 93.57 -47.14
CA THR A 267 4.58 92.98 -48.18
C THR A 267 4.91 91.52 -47.89
N GLY A 268 4.35 90.62 -48.69
CA GLY A 268 4.48 89.17 -48.53
C GLY A 268 5.83 88.60 -48.96
N GLU A 269 6.90 88.90 -48.22
CA GLU A 269 8.18 88.17 -48.30
C GLU A 269 8.56 87.55 -46.95
N ILE A 270 9.05 86.31 -47.01
CA ILE A 270 9.71 85.58 -45.92
C ILE A 270 11.19 85.48 -46.32
N LEU A 271 12.07 86.07 -45.52
CA LEU A 271 13.52 86.00 -45.71
C LEU A 271 14.10 84.73 -45.05
N GLU A 272 14.64 83.90 -45.93
CA GLU A 272 15.72 82.90 -45.84
C GLU A 272 16.38 82.49 -44.51
N GLN A 273 16.47 81.16 -44.40
CA GLN A 273 17.66 80.31 -44.15
C GLN A 273 18.74 80.72 -43.12
N GLY A 274 18.95 79.79 -42.18
CA GLY A 274 20.23 79.58 -41.50
C GLY A 274 20.28 78.20 -40.86
N THR A 275 20.86 77.22 -41.55
CA THR A 275 21.30 75.91 -41.03
C THR A 275 22.46 76.06 -40.04
N ILE A 276 22.39 75.48 -38.83
CA ILE A 276 23.42 74.61 -38.16
C ILE A 276 22.72 73.74 -37.08
N THR A 277 23.00 72.44 -37.07
CA THR A 277 22.70 71.37 -36.07
C THR A 277 23.15 71.69 -34.63
N PRO A 278 22.38 71.32 -33.59
CA PRO A 278 22.63 70.11 -32.75
C PRO A 278 21.29 69.53 -32.20
N GLU A 279 21.13 68.45 -31.43
CA GLU A 279 21.95 67.43 -30.78
C GLU A 279 21.03 66.23 -30.52
N SER A 280 21.62 65.04 -30.40
CA SER A 280 20.94 63.80 -30.02
C SER A 280 20.19 63.95 -28.69
N GLN A 281 18.86 63.90 -28.72
CA GLN A 281 18.06 63.64 -27.52
C GLN A 281 17.71 62.15 -27.47
N ASN A 282 18.57 61.41 -26.78
CA ASN A 282 18.23 60.16 -26.13
C ASN A 282 17.04 60.39 -25.20
N ASN A 283 15.82 60.11 -25.65
CA ASN A 283 14.71 59.82 -24.74
C ASN A 283 14.79 58.34 -24.38
N VAL A 284 15.71 58.03 -23.48
CA VAL A 284 15.61 56.84 -22.64
C VAL A 284 14.33 57.03 -21.82
N ARG A 285 13.30 56.20 -22.07
CA ARG A 285 12.25 55.97 -21.08
C ARG A 285 12.97 55.54 -19.81
N GLU A 286 12.83 56.28 -18.71
CA GLU A 286 13.20 55.78 -17.38
C GLU A 286 12.28 54.60 -17.06
N VAL A 287 12.72 53.42 -17.49
CA VAL A 287 12.30 52.15 -16.90
C VAL A 287 12.88 52.15 -15.49
N ALA A 288 12.05 51.84 -14.50
CA ALA A 288 12.45 51.69 -13.12
C ALA A 288 13.77 50.89 -13.04
N LYS A 289 14.77 51.45 -12.36
CA LYS A 289 16.03 50.76 -12.04
C LYS A 289 15.72 49.57 -11.14
N PHE A 290 15.49 48.40 -11.73
CA PHE A 290 15.77 47.14 -11.08
C PHE A 290 17.29 47.00 -10.99
N GLU A 291 17.81 46.76 -9.79
CA GLU A 291 19.20 46.34 -9.65
C GLU A 291 19.41 45.08 -10.49
N PRO A 292 20.43 45.02 -11.36
CA PRO A 292 20.67 43.86 -12.20
C PRO A 292 21.17 42.72 -11.31
N SER A 293 20.25 41.85 -10.87
CA SER A 293 20.63 40.50 -10.45
C SER A 293 21.18 39.77 -11.66
N GLU A 294 22.23 38.97 -11.48
CA GLU A 294 22.84 38.19 -12.56
C GLU A 294 21.78 37.45 -13.39
N PRO A 295 21.89 37.45 -14.73
CA PRO A 295 20.91 36.80 -15.60
C PRO A 295 20.87 35.30 -15.30
N LEU A 296 19.77 34.86 -14.69
CA LEU A 296 19.55 33.45 -14.36
C LEU A 296 19.10 32.71 -15.62
N THR A 297 19.97 31.86 -16.16
CA THR A 297 19.63 30.98 -17.29
C THR A 297 19.10 29.65 -16.75
N ILE A 298 17.87 29.27 -17.12
CA ILE A 298 17.23 28.01 -16.73
C ILE A 298 16.82 27.21 -17.97
N ASN A 299 17.12 25.91 -17.97
CA ASN A 299 16.65 24.98 -19.00
C ASN A 299 15.27 24.45 -18.61
N LEU A 300 14.23 24.93 -19.30
CA LEU A 300 12.84 24.52 -19.09
C LEU A 300 12.38 23.61 -20.23
N ARG A 301 11.82 22.44 -19.89
CA ARG A 301 11.12 21.58 -20.86
C ARG A 301 9.62 21.74 -20.67
N LEU A 302 8.95 22.26 -21.69
CA LEU A 302 7.50 22.47 -21.70
C LEU A 302 6.85 21.53 -22.70
N THR A 303 5.74 20.89 -22.32
CA THR A 303 4.89 20.14 -23.26
C THR A 303 3.63 20.92 -23.51
N LEU A 304 3.49 21.50 -24.70
CA LEU A 304 2.36 22.34 -25.07
C LEU A 304 1.28 21.49 -25.75
N HIS A 305 0.21 21.18 -25.01
CA HIS A 305 -0.91 20.39 -25.53
C HIS A 305 -1.78 21.17 -26.55
N GLY A 306 -1.70 22.50 -26.56
CA GLY A 306 -2.34 23.38 -27.55
C GLY A 306 -1.54 23.59 -28.84
N GLY A 307 -0.40 22.91 -29.00
CA GLY A 307 0.41 22.96 -30.23
C GLY A 307 0.96 24.35 -30.55
N LYS A 308 1.17 24.63 -31.84
CA LYS A 308 1.89 25.84 -32.33
C LYS A 308 1.20 27.16 -31.94
N SER A 309 -0.13 27.18 -31.85
CA SER A 309 -0.87 28.39 -31.45
C SER A 309 -0.58 28.78 -30.00
N GLN A 310 -0.44 27.80 -29.11
CA GLN A 310 -0.09 28.03 -27.70
C GLN A 310 1.37 28.46 -27.55
N LEU A 311 2.26 27.95 -28.40
CA LEU A 311 3.66 28.38 -28.44
C LEU A 311 3.78 29.86 -28.82
N ASN A 312 3.08 30.31 -29.86
CA ASN A 312 3.15 31.71 -30.31
C ASN A 312 2.66 32.69 -29.23
N GLN A 313 1.56 32.36 -28.55
CA GLN A 313 1.04 33.20 -27.45
C GLN A 313 2.00 33.28 -26.26
N LEU A 314 2.69 32.17 -25.96
CA LEU A 314 3.70 32.15 -24.90
C LEU A 314 4.94 32.98 -25.28
N GLN A 315 5.38 32.92 -26.54
CA GLN A 315 6.51 33.71 -27.03
C GLN A 315 6.22 35.22 -26.95
N GLU A 316 5.05 35.64 -27.41
CA GLU A 316 4.62 37.05 -27.34
C GLU A 316 4.60 37.55 -25.88
N TRP A 317 4.05 36.76 -24.96
CA TRP A 317 4.05 37.10 -23.54
C TRP A 317 5.45 37.20 -22.93
N LEU A 318 6.40 36.34 -23.33
CA LEU A 318 7.77 36.39 -22.83
C LEU A 318 8.51 37.65 -23.32
N GLU A 319 8.31 38.03 -24.58
CA GLU A 319 8.88 39.26 -25.16
C GLU A 319 8.33 40.51 -24.49
N ASP A 320 7.01 40.56 -24.24
CA ASP A 320 6.35 41.66 -23.52
C ASP A 320 6.87 41.85 -22.09
N ASN A 321 7.41 40.78 -21.48
CA ASN A 321 7.98 40.80 -20.13
C ASN A 321 9.52 40.89 -20.14
N PHE A 322 10.15 41.22 -21.28
CA PHE A 322 11.60 41.33 -21.43
C PHE A 322 12.37 40.05 -21.06
N ILE A 323 11.75 38.88 -21.25
CA ILE A 323 12.36 37.58 -20.99
C ILE A 323 12.90 37.01 -22.30
N SER A 324 14.22 36.90 -22.41
CA SER A 324 14.87 36.22 -23.54
C SER A 324 14.64 34.71 -23.46
N PHE A 325 14.24 34.10 -24.58
CA PHE A 325 14.09 32.66 -24.70
C PHE A 325 14.80 32.12 -25.94
N GLU A 326 15.19 30.85 -25.89
CA GLU A 326 15.77 30.13 -27.01
C GLU A 326 15.03 28.79 -27.16
N THR A 327 14.57 28.49 -28.38
CA THR A 327 14.01 27.17 -28.69
C THR A 327 15.12 26.28 -29.22
N LEU A 328 15.56 25.34 -28.39
CA LEU A 328 16.45 24.28 -28.85
C LEU A 328 15.60 23.24 -29.60
N GLU A 329 15.61 23.29 -30.93
CA GLU A 329 15.01 22.24 -31.76
C GLU A 329 15.71 20.91 -31.47
N GLY A 330 14.91 19.87 -31.18
CA GLY A 330 15.38 18.50 -30.93
C GLY A 330 15.24 17.62 -32.15
#